data_AF-A0AAD7CSC9-F1
#
_entry.id   AF-A0AAD7CSC9-F1
#
_cell.length_a   1.000
_cell.length_b   1.000
_cell.length_c   1.000
_cell.angle_alpha   90.00
_cell.angle_beta   90.00
_cell.angle_gamma   90.00
#
_symmetry.space_group_name_H-M   'P 1'
#
loop_
_entity.id
_entity.type
_entity.pdbx_description
1 polymer ?
#
loop_
_entity_poly.entity_id
_entity_poly.type
_entity_poly.pdbx_seq_one_letter_code
_entity_poly.pdbx_strand_id
1 'polypeptide(L)' 'AVLDGNFKIWGVENLRVVDINSWPTVPGWYITTPTYMISEKAADIVITAARQRENDVVIQVEDEWEVDREEL' A
#
# COMPACT_ATOMS: atom_id res chain seq x y z
N ALA A 1 7.63 -9.54 -13.27
CA ALA A 1 8.16 -9.04 -11.99
C ALA A 1 7.48 -9.77 -10.84
N VAL A 2 8.17 -9.98 -9.71
CA VAL A 2 7.64 -10.71 -8.52
C VAL A 2 6.79 -9.79 -7.62
N LEU A 3 6.87 -8.47 -7.83
CA LEU A 3 6.10 -7.45 -7.13
C LEU A 3 5.11 -6.75 -8.07
N ASP A 4 4.04 -6.20 -7.52
CA ASP A 4 3.19 -5.22 -8.20
C ASP A 4 3.75 -3.78 -8.07
N GLY A 5 3.08 -2.80 -8.70
CA GLY A 5 3.48 -1.40 -8.64
C GLY A 5 3.37 -0.75 -7.25
N ASN A 6 2.81 -1.47 -6.28
CA ASN A 6 2.65 -1.05 -4.89
C ASN A 6 3.59 -1.83 -3.95
N PHE A 7 4.60 -2.52 -4.48
CA PHE A 7 5.55 -3.33 -3.69
C PHE A 7 4.94 -4.56 -3.02
N LYS A 8 3.72 -4.98 -3.38
CA LYS A 8 3.10 -6.20 -2.85
C LYS A 8 3.64 -7.42 -3.58
N ILE A 9 3.80 -8.53 -2.87
CA ILE A 9 4.12 -9.82 -3.47
C ILE A 9 2.83 -10.48 -3.95
N TRP A 10 2.84 -11.02 -5.16
CA TRP A 10 1.71 -11.78 -5.69
C TRP A 10 1.39 -13.00 -4.81
N GLY A 11 0.13 -13.14 -4.39
CA GLY A 11 -0.33 -14.27 -3.58
C GLY A 11 0.05 -14.21 -2.09
N VAL A 12 0.61 -13.10 -1.61
CA VAL A 12 0.91 -12.90 -0.19
C VAL A 12 0.23 -11.63 0.31
N GLU A 13 -0.52 -11.76 1.39
CA GLU A 13 -1.20 -10.64 2.03
C GLU A 13 -0.31 -9.94 3.05
N ASN A 14 -0.53 -8.63 3.23
CA ASN A 14 0.09 -7.81 4.27
C ASN A 14 1.64 -7.80 4.28
N LEU A 15 2.28 -8.23 3.18
CA LEU A 15 3.72 -8.20 3.01
C LEU A 15 4.10 -7.36 1.79
N ARG A 16 5.08 -6.49 1.98
CA ARG A 16 5.66 -5.66 0.92
C ARG A 16 7.18 -5.72 0.99
N VAL A 17 7.84 -5.64 -0.17
CA VAL A 17 9.31 -5.65 -0.27
C VAL A 17 9.80 -4.40 -0.99
N VAL A 18 10.66 -3.66 -0.30
CA VAL A 18 11.22 -2.40 -0.77
C VAL A 18 12.74 -2.51 -0.73
N ASP A 19 13.34 -2.71 -1.89
CA ASP A 19 14.78 -2.89 -2.03
C ASP A 19 15.24 -2.39 -3.41
N ILE A 20 16.55 -2.27 -3.60
CA ILE A 20 17.17 -2.00 -4.90
C ILE A 20 16.72 -3.01 -5.98
N ASN A 21 16.46 -4.25 -5.57
CA ASN A 21 16.01 -5.33 -6.45
C ASN A 21 14.53 -5.21 -6.88
N SER A 22 13.79 -4.26 -6.33
CA SER A 22 12.41 -3.94 -6.77
C SER A 22 12.40 -3.15 -8.09
N TRP A 23 13.53 -2.57 -8.50
CA TRP A 23 13.67 -1.92 -9.80
C TRP A 23 13.81 -2.97 -10.92
N PRO A 24 13.09 -2.85 -12.07
CA PRO A 24 13.33 -3.73 -13.22
C PRO A 24 14.76 -3.62 -13.76
N THR A 25 15.29 -2.40 -13.72
CA THR A 25 16.70 -2.07 -14.01
C THR A 25 17.13 -1.02 -13.01
N VAL A 26 18.23 -1.26 -12.29
CA VAL A 26 18.72 -0.33 -11.26
C VAL A 26 19.14 1.00 -11.90
N PRO A 27 18.66 2.16 -11.42
CA PRO A 27 19.02 3.46 -11.97
C PRO A 27 20.41 3.91 -11.53
N GLY A 28 21.32 4.14 -12.49
CA GLY A 28 22.64 4.70 -12.24
C GLY A 28 23.57 3.78 -11.43
N TRP A 29 24.72 4.32 -11.03
CA TRP A 29 25.77 3.55 -10.33
C TRP A 29 25.72 3.68 -8.80
N TYR A 30 25.14 4.77 -8.32
CA TYR A 30 25.14 5.09 -6.90
C TYR A 30 23.86 4.59 -6.26
N ILE A 31 23.87 3.32 -5.84
CA ILE A 31 22.68 2.56 -5.39
C ILE A 31 21.92 3.19 -4.22
N THR A 32 22.56 4.04 -3.42
CA THR A 32 21.90 4.67 -2.27
C THR A 32 20.82 5.65 -2.71
N THR A 33 21.03 6.43 -3.79
CA THR A 33 20.02 7.36 -4.31
C THR A 33 18.72 6.66 -4.72
N PRO A 34 18.71 5.65 -5.62
CA PRO A 34 17.49 4.93 -5.97
C PRO A 34 16.88 4.16 -4.80
N THR A 35 17.69 3.69 -3.84
CA THR A 35 17.18 3.09 -2.59
C THR A 35 16.42 4.11 -1.74
N TYR A 36 16.95 5.32 -1.57
CA TYR A 36 16.23 6.37 -0.83
C TYR A 36 14.94 6.78 -1.55
N MET A 37 14.99 6.99 -2.86
CA MET A 37 13.82 7.39 -3.66
C MET A 37 12.70 6.34 -3.60
N ILE A 38 13.01 5.05 -3.78
CA ILE A 38 11.99 4.00 -3.72
C ILE A 38 11.44 3.83 -2.30
N SER A 39 12.27 4.04 -1.27
CA SER A 39 11.85 3.97 0.13
C SER A 39 10.86 5.09 0.49
N GLU A 40 11.12 6.30 0.02
CA GLU A 40 10.21 7.45 0.19
C GLU A 40 8.84 7.15 -0.43
N LYS A 41 8.83 6.69 -1.69
CA LYS A 41 7.59 6.30 -2.36
C LYS A 41 6.85 5.18 -1.63
N ALA A 42 7.57 4.19 -1.11
CA ALA A 42 6.98 3.10 -0.38
C ALA A 42 6.34 3.54 0.93
N ALA A 43 6.96 4.48 1.66
CA ALA A 43 6.40 5.05 2.88
C ALA A 43 5.03 5.70 2.61
N ASP A 44 4.93 6.52 1.56
CA ASP A 44 3.67 7.13 1.14
C ASP A 44 2.58 6.10 0.83
N ILE A 45 2.94 5.04 0.09
CA ILE A 45 2.01 3.97 -0.27
C ILE A 45 1.53 3.22 1.00
N VAL A 46 2.43 2.93 1.94
CA VAL A 46 2.08 2.22 3.18
C VAL A 46 1.16 3.07 4.05
N ILE A 47 1.47 4.36 4.22
CA ILE A 47 0.64 5.29 4.99
C ILE A 47 -0.73 5.45 4.34
N THR A 48 -0.77 5.64 3.02
CA THR A 48 -2.03 5.77 2.27
C THR A 48 -2.87 4.51 2.39
N ALA A 49 -2.26 3.32 2.26
CA ALA A 49 -2.98 2.06 2.43
C ALA A 49 -3.48 1.83 3.87
N ALA A 50 -2.76 2.33 4.88
CA ALA A 50 -3.22 2.27 6.26
C ALA A 50 -4.45 3.16 6.49
N ARG A 51 -4.42 4.40 5.97
CA ARG A 51 -5.56 5.32 6.01
C ARG A 51 -6.78 4.79 5.24
N GLN A 52 -6.56 4.19 4.08
CA GLN A 52 -7.64 3.56 3.32
C GLN A 52 -8.29 2.43 4.11
N ARG A 53 -7.51 1.56 4.75
CA ARG A 53 -8.06 0.52 5.64
C ARG A 53 -8.87 1.09 6.80
N GLU A 54 -8.43 2.19 7.39
CA GLU A 54 -9.21 2.86 8.44
C GLU A 54 -10.54 3.37 7.91
N ASN A 55 -10.55 4.04 6.74
CA ASN A 55 -11.76 4.54 6.10
C ASN A 55 -12.71 3.41 5.69
N ASP A 56 -12.20 2.31 5.12
CA ASP A 56 -13.01 1.16 4.72
C ASP A 56 -13.75 0.56 5.93
N VAL A 57 -13.08 0.49 7.09
CA VAL A 57 -13.69 0.03 8.35
C VAL A 57 -14.77 1.00 8.83
N VAL A 58 -14.53 2.32 8.76
CA VAL A 58 -15.51 3.33 9.18
C VAL A 58 -16.75 3.29 8.28
N ILE A 59 -16.57 3.24 6.95
CA ILE A 59 -17.69 3.15 6.00
C ILE A 59 -18.49 1.88 6.23
N GLN A 60 -17.83 0.72 6.43
CA GLN A 60 -18.54 -0.52 6.75
C GLN A 60 -19.35 -0.43 8.04
N VAL A 61 -18.83 0.25 9.06
CA VAL A 61 -19.59 0.52 10.28
C VAL A 61 -20.78 1.42 9.93
N GLU A 62 -20.58 2.59 9.32
CA GLU A 62 -21.67 3.52 8.98
C GLU A 62 -22.77 2.89 8.12
N ASP A 63 -22.42 2.11 7.09
CA ASP A 63 -23.34 1.37 6.24
C ASP A 63 -24.17 0.35 7.04
N GLU A 64 -23.60 -0.27 8.09
CA GLU A 64 -24.32 -1.19 8.98
C GLU A 64 -25.37 -0.47 9.85
N TRP A 65 -25.11 0.79 10.26
CA TRP A 65 -26.03 1.59 11.07
C TRP A 65 -27.15 2.29 10.27
N GLU A 66 -27.06 2.35 8.93
CA GLU A 66 -28.07 3.01 8.10
C GLU A 66 -29.29 2.11 7.79
N VAL A 67 -29.22 0.81 8.10
CA VAL A 67 -30.29 -0.17 7.80
C VAL A 67 -31.47 -0.13 8.80
N ASP A 68 -31.33 0.54 9.95
CA ASP A 68 -32.32 0.46 11.05
C ASP A 68 -33.25 1.70 11.18
N ARG A 69 -33.15 2.68 10.27
CA ARG A 69 -33.89 3.97 10.36
C ARG A 69 -35.10 4.14 9.44
N GLU A 70 -35.39 3.17 8.57
CA GLU A 70 -36.63 3.15 7.76
C GLU A 70 -37.72 2.20 8.29
N GLU A 71 -37.48 1.45 9.39
CA GLU A 71 -38.47 0.57 10.04
C GLU A 71 -39.15 1.18 11.30
N LEU A 72 -38.97 2.48 11.57
CA LEU A 72 -39.64 3.24 12.64
C LEU A 72 -40.58 4.33 12.12
#